data_AF-A0A7K0SEF2-F1
#
_entry.id   AF-A0A7K0SEF2-F1
#
_cell.length_a   1.000
_cell.length_b   1.000
_cell.length_c   1.000
_cell.angle_alpha   90.00
_cell.angle_beta   90.00
_cell.angle_gamma   90.00
#
_symmetry.space_group_name_H-M   'P 1'
#
loop_
_entity.id
_entity.type
_entity.pdbx_description
1 polymer ?
#
loop_
_entity_poly.entity_id
_entity_poly.type
_entity_poly.pdbx_seq_one_letter_code
_entity_poly.pdbx_strand_id
1 'polypeptide(L)'
;MGGALALKLAQVRGSEIEGLILLNPSVHDRRLILKLTPLLKFIIPSIKKGPTDIAKSNPPKHSYGRTPLKALDSLRKLWVNVERDLYLVDLPMLVAYSINDHAVDPKNSSTIIDHVSSTHIREVVFEKSFHNVPLDYDLDKLNIESKIFIEDVLAGALKRSTDFDESDLVDAEFDSIISGLSLDQSAPTSYLDQLDQIEVAESFIPPNPKPIKLDSAQRLSISLLVASGAYFAIYLISDFEIFGSWPAVLGFLGSVATIIWRTARSEDKFDDGTSL
;
A
#
# COMPACT_ATOMS: atom_id res chain seq x y z
N MET A 1 -23.84 -23.95 12.25
CA MET A 1 -23.22 -23.15 13.34
C MET A 1 -22.36 -22.02 12.81
N GLY A 2 -21.29 -22.28 12.04
CA GLY A 2 -20.40 -21.23 11.54
C GLY A 2 -21.15 -20.10 10.82
N GLY A 3 -22.08 -20.46 9.92
CA GLY A 3 -22.94 -19.47 9.26
C GLY A 3 -23.80 -18.63 10.22
N ALA A 4 -24.29 -19.20 11.32
CA ALA A 4 -25.06 -18.45 12.33
C ALA A 4 -24.19 -17.43 13.07
N LEU A 5 -22.93 -17.78 13.37
CA LEU A 5 -21.97 -16.87 13.98
C LEU A 5 -21.57 -15.75 13.01
N ALA A 6 -21.35 -16.09 11.74
CA ALA A 6 -21.04 -15.11 10.71
C ALA A 6 -22.19 -14.12 10.50
N LEU A 7 -23.43 -14.61 10.43
CA LEU A 7 -24.63 -13.76 10.45
C LEU A 7 -24.71 -12.89 11.70
N LYS A 8 -24.44 -13.44 12.89
CA LYS A 8 -24.46 -12.64 14.12
C LYS A 8 -23.39 -11.56 14.12
N LEU A 9 -22.21 -11.86 13.56
CA LEU A 9 -21.14 -10.88 13.42
C LEU A 9 -21.55 -9.77 12.46
N ALA A 10 -22.15 -10.11 11.31
CA ALA A 10 -22.71 -9.13 10.38
C ALA A 10 -23.80 -8.25 11.01
N GLN A 11 -24.66 -8.80 11.85
CA GLN A 11 -25.67 -8.02 12.58
C GLN A 11 -25.07 -6.99 13.58
N VAL A 12 -23.87 -7.24 14.09
CA VAL A 12 -23.24 -6.39 15.13
C VAL A 12 -22.18 -5.45 14.55
N ARG A 13 -21.46 -5.92 13.53
CA ARG A 13 -20.27 -5.30 12.94
C ARG A 13 -20.39 -5.18 11.43
N GLY A 14 -21.60 -5.07 10.90
CA GLY A 14 -21.85 -5.05 9.46
C GLY A 14 -21.06 -3.97 8.72
N SER A 15 -20.88 -2.79 9.31
CA SER A 15 -20.07 -1.70 8.73
C SER A 15 -18.58 -2.01 8.59
N GLU A 16 -18.07 -3.08 9.24
CA GLU A 16 -16.66 -3.49 9.19
C GLU A 16 -16.45 -4.71 8.25
N ILE A 17 -17.49 -5.15 7.53
CA ILE A 17 -17.49 -6.39 6.74
C ILE A 17 -17.96 -6.08 5.32
N GLU A 18 -17.15 -6.43 4.33
CA GLU A 18 -17.43 -6.18 2.90
C GLU A 18 -18.39 -7.21 2.28
N GLY A 19 -18.42 -8.44 2.80
CA GLY A 19 -19.25 -9.50 2.26
C GLY A 19 -19.32 -10.75 3.13
N LEU A 20 -20.30 -11.60 2.84
CA LEU A 20 -20.61 -12.77 3.66
C LEU A 20 -20.70 -14.05 2.81
N ILE A 21 -19.94 -15.08 3.16
CA ILE A 21 -20.06 -16.42 2.55
C ILE A 21 -20.65 -17.38 3.58
N LEU A 22 -21.83 -17.92 3.29
CA LEU A 22 -22.55 -18.86 4.14
C LEU A 22 -22.59 -20.23 3.48
N LEU A 23 -22.17 -21.25 4.23
CA LEU A 23 -22.21 -22.64 3.78
C LEU A 23 -23.06 -23.49 4.73
N ASN A 24 -24.12 -24.10 4.21
CA ASN A 24 -25.14 -24.83 5.00
C ASN A 24 -25.48 -24.10 6.31
N PRO A 25 -25.84 -22.80 6.25
CA PRO A 25 -26.11 -22.01 7.45
C PRO A 25 -27.33 -22.56 8.19
N SER A 26 -27.33 -22.40 9.51
CA SER A 26 -28.44 -22.85 10.35
C SER A 26 -28.90 -21.70 11.24
N VAL A 27 -30.19 -21.37 11.16
CA VAL A 27 -30.85 -20.31 11.96
C VAL A 27 -32.04 -20.83 12.74
N HIS A 28 -32.56 -22.02 12.40
CA HIS A 28 -33.54 -22.77 13.17
C HIS A 28 -33.41 -24.27 12.93
N ASP A 29 -34.05 -25.07 13.79
CA ASP A 29 -34.24 -26.49 13.55
C ASP A 29 -35.57 -26.94 14.21
N ARG A 30 -36.37 -27.68 13.45
CA ARG A 30 -37.75 -28.06 13.78
C ARG A 30 -37.85 -29.30 14.68
N ARG A 31 -36.75 -30.02 14.90
CA ARG A 31 -36.75 -31.27 15.66
C ARG A 31 -37.26 -31.04 17.09
N LEU A 32 -38.18 -31.88 17.55
CA LEU A 32 -38.79 -31.78 18.89
C LEU A 32 -37.77 -31.78 20.03
N ILE A 33 -36.65 -32.49 19.84
CA ILE A 33 -35.57 -32.53 20.83
C ILE A 33 -35.02 -31.14 21.16
N LEU A 34 -35.00 -30.21 20.21
CA LEU A 34 -34.53 -28.85 20.44
C LEU A 34 -35.50 -28.01 21.26
N LYS A 35 -36.81 -28.24 21.09
CA LYS A 35 -37.84 -27.60 21.93
C LYS A 35 -37.73 -28.03 23.39
N LEU A 36 -37.34 -29.29 23.63
CA LEU A 36 -37.19 -29.86 24.98
C LEU A 36 -35.78 -29.66 25.58
N THR A 37 -34.78 -29.30 24.76
CA THR A 37 -33.39 -29.13 25.18
C THR A 37 -33.19 -28.17 26.37
N PRO A 38 -33.94 -27.05 26.52
CA PRO A 38 -33.80 -26.15 27.68
C PRO A 38 -34.06 -26.83 29.03
N LEU A 39 -34.90 -27.88 29.05
CA LEU A 39 -35.21 -28.66 30.25
C LEU A 39 -34.30 -29.89 30.35
N LEU A 40 -34.14 -30.62 29.23
CA LEU A 40 -33.37 -31.87 29.20
C LEU A 40 -31.89 -31.70 29.55
N LYS A 41 -31.30 -30.51 29.31
CA LYS A 41 -29.88 -30.23 29.59
C LYS A 41 -29.46 -30.40 31.06
N PHE A 42 -30.41 -30.42 32.00
CA PHE A 42 -30.16 -30.63 33.42
C PHE A 42 -30.17 -32.11 33.82
N ILE A 43 -30.80 -32.97 33.01
CA ILE A 43 -30.97 -34.40 33.28
C ILE A 43 -29.99 -35.23 32.44
N ILE A 44 -29.82 -34.85 31.18
CA ILE A 44 -28.98 -35.57 30.20
C ILE A 44 -27.78 -34.67 29.85
N PRO A 45 -26.54 -35.02 30.26
CA PRO A 45 -25.38 -34.18 29.99
C PRO A 45 -25.05 -34.07 28.49
N SER A 46 -25.18 -35.17 27.76
CA SER A 46 -24.82 -35.24 26.34
C SER A 46 -25.54 -36.38 25.62
N ILE A 47 -25.72 -36.23 24.31
CA ILE A 47 -26.26 -37.25 23.40
C ILE A 47 -25.16 -37.78 22.48
N LYS A 48 -25.31 -39.03 22.01
CA LYS A 48 -24.38 -39.61 21.02
C LYS A 48 -24.57 -38.87 19.70
N LYS A 49 -23.47 -38.51 19.04
CA LYS A 49 -23.52 -37.91 17.70
C LYS A 49 -24.00 -38.98 16.68
N GLY A 50 -24.80 -38.56 15.70
CA GLY A 50 -25.11 -39.35 14.52
C GLY A 50 -23.89 -39.59 13.62
N PRO A 51 -24.08 -40.30 12.48
CA PRO A 51 -23.04 -40.48 11.49
C PRO A 51 -22.53 -39.14 10.95
N THR A 52 -21.31 -39.17 10.40
CA THR A 52 -20.75 -38.04 9.67
C THR A 52 -21.54 -37.81 8.39
N ASP A 53 -22.03 -36.59 8.19
CA ASP A 53 -22.85 -36.23 7.02
C ASP A 53 -21.96 -35.73 5.88
N ILE A 54 -21.41 -36.70 5.13
CA ILE A 54 -20.54 -36.55 3.95
C ILE A 54 -20.95 -37.65 2.97
N ALA A 55 -21.15 -37.32 1.69
CA ALA A 55 -21.50 -38.29 0.65
C ALA A 55 -20.26 -39.11 0.20
N LYS A 56 -19.09 -38.48 0.16
CA LYS A 56 -17.81 -39.14 -0.14
C LYS A 56 -17.49 -40.31 0.79
N SER A 57 -17.04 -41.42 0.21
CA SER A 57 -16.66 -42.64 0.93
C SER A 57 -15.46 -42.42 1.87
N ASN A 58 -15.45 -43.11 3.02
CA ASN A 58 -14.39 -43.08 4.02
C ASN A 58 -14.07 -41.67 4.56
N PRO A 59 -15.07 -40.94 5.10
CA PRO A 59 -14.84 -39.59 5.60
C PRO A 59 -13.90 -39.59 6.82
N PRO A 60 -13.02 -38.58 6.95
CA PRO A 60 -12.16 -38.45 8.12
C PRO A 60 -13.01 -38.15 9.37
N LYS A 61 -12.53 -38.61 10.53
CA LYS A 61 -13.13 -38.24 11.82
C LYS A 61 -12.78 -36.79 12.15
N HIS A 62 -13.74 -35.89 12.04
CA HIS A 62 -13.55 -34.45 12.22
C HIS A 62 -14.44 -33.83 13.30
N SER A 63 -15.06 -34.65 14.15
CA SER A 63 -16.01 -34.19 15.16
C SER A 63 -16.00 -35.01 16.44
N TYR A 64 -16.47 -34.41 17.53
CA TYR A 64 -16.71 -35.11 18.78
C TYR A 64 -17.74 -36.25 18.61
N GLY A 65 -17.55 -37.34 19.37
CA GLY A 65 -18.47 -38.48 19.37
C GLY A 65 -19.78 -38.22 20.13
N ARG A 66 -19.86 -37.10 20.87
CA ARG A 66 -21.02 -36.72 21.69
C ARG A 66 -21.26 -35.21 21.60
N THR A 67 -22.52 -34.82 21.71
CA THR A 67 -22.95 -33.42 21.73
C THR A 67 -23.46 -33.08 23.14
N PRO A 68 -22.81 -32.17 23.87
CA PRO A 68 -23.30 -31.69 25.17
C PRO A 68 -24.61 -30.92 25.02
N LEU A 69 -25.64 -31.25 25.82
CA LEU A 69 -26.95 -30.58 25.70
C LEU A 69 -26.92 -29.13 26.15
N LYS A 70 -26.05 -28.76 27.09
CA LYS A 70 -25.84 -27.36 27.48
C LYS A 70 -25.29 -26.53 26.31
N ALA A 71 -24.36 -27.08 25.54
CA ALA A 71 -23.82 -26.42 24.35
C ALA A 71 -24.88 -26.32 23.23
N LEU A 72 -25.69 -27.38 23.06
CA LEU A 72 -26.80 -27.36 22.12
C LEU A 72 -27.85 -26.29 22.47
N ASP A 73 -28.16 -26.09 23.76
CA ASP A 73 -29.05 -25.01 24.20
C ASP A 73 -28.45 -23.62 23.91
N SER A 74 -27.14 -23.43 24.08
CA SER A 74 -26.47 -22.19 23.70
C SER A 74 -26.59 -21.91 22.20
N LEU A 75 -26.40 -22.92 21.36
CA LEU A 75 -26.58 -22.81 19.92
C LEU A 75 -28.04 -22.47 19.56
N ARG A 76 -29.01 -23.10 20.21
CA ARG A 76 -30.44 -22.79 20.02
C ARG A 76 -30.75 -21.34 20.38
N LYS A 77 -30.15 -20.78 21.43
CA LYS A 77 -30.31 -19.36 21.79
C LYS A 77 -29.70 -18.44 20.73
N LEU A 78 -28.54 -18.80 20.19
CA LEU A 78 -27.92 -18.07 19.08
C LEU A 78 -28.87 -18.03 17.88
N TRP A 79 -29.42 -19.17 17.49
CA TRP A 79 -30.40 -19.29 16.41
C TRP A 79 -31.58 -18.34 16.54
N VAL A 80 -32.25 -18.34 17.69
CA VAL A 80 -33.37 -17.41 17.96
C VAL A 80 -32.97 -15.95 17.79
N ASN A 81 -31.78 -15.58 18.29
CA ASN A 81 -31.30 -14.20 18.17
C ASN A 81 -30.94 -13.84 16.73
N VAL A 82 -30.32 -14.76 16.00
CA VAL A 82 -29.90 -14.53 14.61
C VAL A 82 -31.12 -14.43 13.71
N GLU A 83 -32.06 -15.39 13.79
CA GLU A 83 -33.27 -15.45 12.97
C GLU A 83 -34.11 -14.17 13.13
N ARG A 84 -34.28 -13.69 14.37
CA ARG A 84 -35.02 -12.45 14.65
C ARG A 84 -34.40 -11.21 13.99
N ASP A 85 -33.08 -11.15 13.93
CA ASP A 85 -32.32 -9.97 13.54
C ASP A 85 -31.79 -10.06 12.09
N LEU A 86 -32.30 -10.98 11.26
CA LEU A 86 -31.82 -11.18 9.87
C LEU A 86 -31.96 -9.93 9.01
N TYR A 87 -33.00 -9.13 9.22
CA TYR A 87 -33.26 -7.87 8.51
C TYR A 87 -32.16 -6.80 8.70
N LEU A 88 -31.29 -6.96 9.71
CA LEU A 88 -30.15 -6.07 9.90
C LEU A 88 -28.97 -6.39 8.98
N VAL A 89 -29.00 -7.52 8.28
CA VAL A 89 -27.93 -7.95 7.38
C VAL A 89 -28.28 -7.51 5.96
N ASP A 90 -27.48 -6.61 5.42
CA ASP A 90 -27.62 -5.96 4.11
C ASP A 90 -26.36 -6.08 3.25
N LEU A 91 -25.36 -6.83 3.72
CA LEU A 91 -24.09 -7.06 3.04
C LEU A 91 -24.27 -7.92 1.78
N PRO A 92 -23.47 -7.71 0.72
CA PRO A 92 -23.34 -8.68 -0.36
C PRO A 92 -23.06 -10.08 0.20
N MET A 93 -23.78 -11.09 -0.28
CA MET A 93 -23.63 -12.44 0.27
C MET A 93 -23.71 -13.55 -0.76
N LEU A 94 -22.93 -14.60 -0.50
CA LEU A 94 -23.03 -15.90 -1.15
C LEU A 94 -23.65 -16.89 -0.16
N VAL A 95 -24.79 -17.46 -0.53
CA VAL A 95 -25.48 -18.50 0.25
C VAL A 95 -25.36 -19.82 -0.50
N ALA A 96 -24.49 -20.69 0.00
CA ALA A 96 -24.27 -22.01 -0.55
C ALA A 96 -24.90 -23.09 0.33
N TYR A 97 -25.62 -24.02 -0.28
CA TYR A 97 -26.22 -25.13 0.46
C TYR A 97 -26.39 -26.41 -0.35
N SER A 98 -26.41 -27.52 0.38
CA SER A 98 -26.62 -28.86 -0.14
C SER A 98 -28.10 -29.23 -0.14
N ILE A 99 -28.63 -29.75 -1.24
CA ILE A 99 -30.04 -30.20 -1.30
C ILE A 99 -30.30 -31.43 -0.42
N ASN A 100 -29.27 -32.27 -0.24
CA ASN A 100 -29.31 -33.51 0.52
C ASN A 100 -28.58 -33.36 1.87
N ASP A 101 -28.82 -32.25 2.58
CA ASP A 101 -28.28 -32.04 3.93
C ASP A 101 -29.17 -32.74 4.98
N HIS A 102 -28.58 -33.69 5.72
CA HIS A 102 -29.29 -34.43 6.76
C HIS A 102 -29.06 -33.84 8.15
N ALA A 103 -28.07 -32.95 8.31
CA ALA A 103 -27.78 -32.27 9.55
C ALA A 103 -28.65 -31.03 9.74
N VAL A 104 -28.82 -30.23 8.69
CA VAL A 104 -29.55 -28.95 8.67
C VAL A 104 -30.55 -28.97 7.50
N ASP A 105 -31.80 -28.58 7.77
CA ASP A 105 -32.82 -28.46 6.71
C ASP A 105 -32.41 -27.33 5.74
N PRO A 106 -32.28 -27.59 4.41
CA PRO A 106 -31.94 -26.58 3.40
C PRO A 106 -32.85 -25.35 3.42
N LYS A 107 -34.08 -25.49 3.94
CA LYS A 107 -35.01 -24.37 4.15
C LYS A 107 -34.44 -23.28 5.08
N ASN A 108 -33.40 -23.57 5.87
CA ASN A 108 -32.65 -22.53 6.59
C ASN A 108 -32.04 -21.51 5.63
N SER A 109 -31.44 -21.95 4.53
CA SER A 109 -30.85 -21.08 3.52
C SER A 109 -31.92 -20.21 2.87
N SER A 110 -33.05 -20.79 2.48
CA SER A 110 -34.19 -20.01 1.96
C SER A 110 -34.70 -19.00 2.99
N THR A 111 -34.82 -19.40 4.27
CA THR A 111 -35.25 -18.49 5.34
C THR A 111 -34.30 -17.29 5.46
N ILE A 112 -32.99 -17.51 5.32
CA ILE A 112 -32.01 -16.42 5.36
C ILE A 112 -32.21 -15.51 4.14
N ILE A 113 -32.22 -16.07 2.93
CA ILE A 113 -32.38 -15.31 1.67
C ILE A 113 -33.65 -14.44 1.71
N ASP A 114 -34.75 -14.97 2.22
CA ASP A 114 -36.05 -14.29 2.25
C ASP A 114 -36.14 -13.15 3.29
N HIS A 115 -35.28 -13.14 4.33
CA HIS A 115 -35.41 -12.23 5.48
C HIS A 115 -34.22 -11.29 5.69
N VAL A 116 -33.15 -11.41 4.89
CA VAL A 116 -32.05 -10.43 4.89
C VAL A 116 -32.43 -9.22 4.04
N SER A 117 -31.82 -8.07 4.32
CA SER A 117 -32.01 -6.82 3.57
C SER A 117 -30.96 -6.63 2.46
N SER A 118 -30.20 -7.68 2.13
CA SER A 118 -29.15 -7.63 1.12
C SER A 118 -29.74 -7.54 -0.28
N THR A 119 -29.22 -6.63 -1.10
CA THR A 119 -29.59 -6.47 -2.51
C THR A 119 -28.86 -7.47 -3.41
N HIS A 120 -27.72 -7.98 -2.97
CA HIS A 120 -26.84 -8.86 -3.75
C HIS A 120 -26.68 -10.21 -3.06
N ILE A 121 -27.51 -11.15 -3.49
CA ILE A 121 -27.50 -12.53 -2.98
C ILE A 121 -27.14 -13.47 -4.13
N ARG A 122 -26.01 -14.17 -4.00
CA ARG A 122 -25.61 -15.26 -4.90
C ARG A 122 -25.95 -16.59 -4.26
N GLU A 123 -26.80 -17.37 -4.91
CA GLU A 123 -27.18 -18.70 -4.45
C GLU A 123 -26.34 -19.78 -5.13
N VAL A 124 -25.77 -20.71 -4.36
CA VAL A 124 -25.00 -21.85 -4.89
C VAL A 124 -25.55 -23.15 -4.34
N VAL A 125 -26.09 -23.98 -5.23
CA VAL A 125 -26.67 -25.27 -4.85
C VAL A 125 -25.67 -26.40 -5.08
N PHE A 126 -25.52 -27.28 -4.09
CA PHE A 126 -24.73 -28.51 -4.15
C PHE A 126 -25.63 -29.74 -4.22
N GLU A 127 -25.47 -30.53 -5.27
CA GLU A 127 -26.31 -31.70 -5.53
C GLU A 127 -25.65 -33.01 -5.10
N LYS A 128 -24.31 -33.05 -5.09
CA LYS A 128 -23.51 -34.26 -4.86
C LYS A 128 -22.92 -34.33 -3.45
N SER A 129 -23.17 -33.32 -2.63
CA SER A 129 -22.60 -33.19 -1.29
C SER A 129 -23.69 -33.16 -0.22
N PHE A 130 -23.35 -33.59 1.01
CA PHE A 130 -24.20 -33.45 2.19
C PHE A 130 -23.77 -32.22 3.02
N HIS A 131 -23.90 -32.24 4.35
CA HIS A 131 -23.60 -31.07 5.20
C HIS A 131 -22.16 -30.56 5.12
N ASN A 132 -21.16 -31.45 5.13
CA ASN A 132 -19.75 -31.05 5.21
C ASN A 132 -19.10 -30.98 3.81
N VAL A 133 -19.60 -30.08 2.96
CA VAL A 133 -19.12 -29.84 1.58
C VAL A 133 -17.59 -29.69 1.45
N PRO A 134 -16.86 -29.06 2.40
CA PRO A 134 -15.40 -28.92 2.27
C PRO A 134 -14.64 -30.26 2.28
N LEU A 135 -15.31 -31.35 2.66
CA LEU A 135 -14.77 -32.71 2.69
C LEU A 135 -15.47 -33.64 1.68
N ASP A 136 -16.32 -33.09 0.82
CA ASP A 136 -17.24 -33.83 -0.03
C ASP A 136 -16.94 -33.62 -1.54
N TYR A 137 -17.81 -34.11 -2.41
CA TYR A 137 -17.60 -34.09 -3.87
C TYR A 137 -17.61 -32.69 -4.49
N ASP A 138 -18.38 -31.73 -3.96
CA ASP A 138 -18.51 -30.39 -4.54
C ASP A 138 -17.52 -29.36 -3.97
N LEU A 139 -16.44 -29.81 -3.30
CA LEU A 139 -15.38 -28.94 -2.77
C LEU A 139 -14.81 -28.00 -3.84
N ASP A 140 -14.54 -28.50 -5.05
CA ASP A 140 -13.94 -27.69 -6.11
C ASP A 140 -14.90 -26.58 -6.56
N LYS A 141 -16.19 -26.90 -6.67
CA LYS A 141 -17.24 -25.91 -6.97
C LYS A 141 -17.31 -24.85 -5.88
N LEU A 142 -17.30 -25.26 -4.60
CA LEU A 142 -17.29 -24.34 -3.47
C LEU A 142 -16.09 -23.36 -3.54
N ASN A 143 -14.90 -23.86 -3.83
CA ASN A 143 -13.69 -23.03 -3.93
C ASN A 143 -13.76 -22.02 -5.09
N ILE A 144 -14.22 -22.47 -6.25
CA ILE A 144 -14.35 -21.62 -7.45
C ILE A 144 -15.36 -20.50 -7.18
N GLU A 145 -16.56 -20.84 -6.72
CA GLU A 145 -17.63 -19.85 -6.47
C GLU A 145 -17.24 -18.87 -5.36
N SER A 146 -16.56 -19.35 -4.31
CA SER A 146 -16.07 -18.50 -3.23
C SER A 146 -15.01 -17.51 -3.73
N LYS A 147 -14.07 -17.97 -4.57
CA LYS A 147 -13.03 -17.13 -5.16
C LYS A 147 -13.64 -16.02 -6.01
N ILE A 148 -14.55 -16.38 -6.92
CA ILE A 148 -15.21 -15.43 -7.82
C ILE A 148 -15.97 -14.39 -7.00
N PHE A 149 -16.72 -14.81 -5.98
CA PHE A 149 -17.43 -13.88 -5.11
C PHE A 149 -16.50 -12.90 -4.38
N ILE A 150 -15.37 -13.38 -3.85
CA ILE A 150 -14.38 -12.51 -3.20
C ILE A 150 -13.81 -11.50 -4.20
N GLU A 151 -13.48 -11.94 -5.41
CA GLU A 151 -12.98 -11.07 -6.49
C GLU A 151 -14.03 -10.00 -6.86
N ASP A 152 -15.31 -10.37 -6.98
CA ASP A 152 -16.40 -9.44 -7.30
C ASP A 152 -16.64 -8.38 -6.21
N VAL A 153 -16.56 -8.77 -4.94
CA VAL A 153 -16.68 -7.84 -3.80
C VAL A 153 -15.49 -6.89 -3.79
N LEU A 154 -14.26 -7.40 -3.91
CA LEU A 154 -13.05 -6.57 -3.89
C LEU A 154 -12.93 -5.64 -5.10
N ALA A 155 -13.47 -6.04 -6.26
CA ALA A 155 -13.53 -5.18 -7.43
C ALA A 155 -14.58 -4.07 -7.33
N GLY A 156 -15.41 -4.05 -6.26
CA GLY A 156 -16.51 -3.11 -6.10
C GLY A 156 -17.68 -3.37 -7.05
N ALA A 157 -17.75 -4.54 -7.68
CA ALA A 157 -18.87 -4.94 -8.54
C ALA A 157 -20.13 -5.28 -7.72
N LEU A 158 -19.95 -5.67 -6.46
CA LEU A 158 -21.00 -5.93 -5.48
C LEU A 158 -20.82 -4.96 -4.32
N LYS A 159 -21.59 -3.87 -4.30
CA LYS A 159 -21.58 -2.89 -3.20
C LYS A 159 -22.83 -3.02 -2.34
N ARG A 160 -22.75 -2.54 -1.10
CA ARG A 160 -23.91 -2.44 -0.21
C ARG A 160 -24.88 -1.39 -0.77
N SER A 161 -26.18 -1.57 -0.53
CA SER A 161 -27.19 -0.58 -0.94
C SER A 161 -26.90 0.82 -0.40
N THR A 162 -26.43 0.92 0.85
CA THR A 162 -26.05 2.18 1.48
C THR A 162 -24.84 2.85 0.81
N ASP A 163 -23.91 2.06 0.28
CA ASP A 163 -22.68 2.60 -0.32
C ASP A 163 -22.96 3.24 -1.68
N PHE A 164 -24.00 2.80 -2.39
CA PHE A 164 -24.45 3.45 -3.62
C PHE A 164 -24.95 4.87 -3.33
N ASP A 165 -25.83 5.02 -2.34
CA ASP A 165 -26.37 6.34 -1.97
C ASP A 165 -25.27 7.31 -1.51
N GLU A 166 -24.29 6.85 -0.71
CA GLU A 166 -23.19 7.70 -0.24
C GLU A 166 -22.22 8.08 -1.37
N SER A 167 -21.88 7.14 -2.27
CA SER A 167 -20.99 7.44 -3.39
C SER A 167 -21.61 8.51 -4.32
N ASP A 168 -22.89 8.35 -4.65
CA ASP A 168 -23.61 9.28 -5.52
C ASP A 168 -23.76 10.66 -4.87
N LEU A 169 -23.95 10.72 -3.54
CA LEU A 169 -23.96 11.96 -2.77
C LEU A 169 -22.59 12.66 -2.80
N VAL A 170 -21.50 11.91 -2.62
CA VAL A 170 -20.14 12.45 -2.67
C VAL A 170 -19.82 13.00 -4.05
N ASP A 171 -20.15 12.26 -5.11
CA ASP A 171 -19.94 12.69 -6.48
C ASP A 171 -20.76 13.96 -6.81
N ALA A 172 -22.02 14.02 -6.35
CA ALA A 172 -22.86 15.20 -6.52
C ALA A 172 -22.34 16.44 -5.74
N GLU A 173 -21.85 16.26 -4.51
CA GLU A 173 -21.21 17.34 -3.76
C GLU A 173 -19.93 17.82 -4.46
N PHE A 174 -19.11 16.89 -4.95
CA PHE A 174 -17.88 17.22 -5.67
C PHE A 174 -18.18 18.00 -6.97
N ASP A 175 -19.17 17.56 -7.75
CA ASP A 175 -19.62 18.28 -8.95
C ASP A 175 -20.18 19.66 -8.61
N SER A 176 -20.90 19.80 -7.49
CA SER A 176 -21.35 21.10 -6.99
C SER A 176 -20.16 22.02 -6.65
N ILE A 177 -19.13 21.49 -5.97
CA ILE A 177 -17.89 22.24 -5.67
C ILE A 177 -17.19 22.67 -6.96
N ILE A 178 -17.06 21.77 -7.94
CA ILE A 178 -16.47 22.08 -9.25
C ILE A 178 -17.28 23.14 -9.99
N SER A 179 -18.61 23.04 -9.99
CA SER A 179 -19.48 23.99 -10.68
C SER A 179 -19.45 25.40 -10.05
N GLY A 180 -19.20 25.47 -8.73
CA GLY A 180 -19.03 26.72 -8.00
C GLY A 180 -17.65 27.37 -8.21
N LEU A 181 -16.66 26.62 -8.68
CA LEU A 181 -15.36 27.16 -9.09
C LEU A 181 -15.50 27.81 -10.47
N SER A 182 -15.74 29.12 -10.46
CA SER A 182 -15.69 29.91 -11.70
C SER A 182 -14.31 29.80 -12.35
N LEU A 183 -14.25 29.25 -13.57
CA LEU A 183 -13.07 29.20 -14.44
C LEU A 183 -12.40 30.58 -14.64
N ASP A 184 -13.13 31.67 -14.41
CA ASP A 184 -12.64 33.06 -14.53
C ASP A 184 -11.69 33.51 -13.40
N GLN A 185 -11.49 32.69 -12.36
CA GLN A 185 -10.50 32.94 -11.29
C GLN A 185 -9.11 32.36 -11.60
N SER A 186 -8.82 31.97 -12.85
CA SER A 186 -7.44 31.73 -13.26
C SER A 186 -6.69 33.06 -13.23
N ALA A 187 -5.85 33.25 -12.20
CA ALA A 187 -4.93 34.39 -12.15
C ALA A 187 -4.17 34.49 -13.49
N PRO A 188 -3.94 35.71 -14.03
CA PRO A 188 -3.33 35.90 -15.34
C PRO A 188 -1.89 35.37 -15.46
N THR A 189 -1.31 34.88 -14.36
CA THR A 189 0.03 34.32 -14.28
C THR A 189 0.00 33.05 -13.42
N SER A 190 0.59 31.98 -13.92
CA SER A 190 0.82 30.76 -13.17
C SER A 190 1.98 30.94 -12.18
N TYR A 191 2.05 30.08 -11.15
CA TYR A 191 3.23 29.99 -10.28
C TYR A 191 4.51 29.70 -11.08
N LEU A 192 4.40 28.97 -12.20
CA LEU A 192 5.51 28.71 -13.10
C LEU A 192 6.01 29.99 -13.80
N ASP A 193 5.10 30.89 -14.20
CA ASP A 193 5.49 32.16 -14.83
C ASP A 193 6.27 33.08 -13.87
N GLN A 194 5.99 32.97 -12.56
CA GLN A 194 6.72 33.72 -11.53
C GLN A 194 8.15 33.19 -11.33
N LEU A 195 8.33 31.86 -11.42
CA LEU A 195 9.66 31.25 -11.31
C LEU A 195 10.54 31.62 -12.52
N ASP A 196 9.99 31.57 -13.73
CA ASP A 196 10.70 31.96 -14.95
C ASP A 196 11.14 33.44 -14.89
N GLN A 197 10.32 34.33 -14.34
CA GLN A 197 10.70 35.74 -14.17
C GLN A 197 11.86 35.94 -13.20
N ILE A 198 11.92 35.15 -12.12
CA ILE A 198 13.00 35.21 -11.14
C ILE A 198 14.31 34.70 -11.75
N GLU A 199 14.25 33.61 -12.51
CA GLU A 199 15.43 33.01 -13.15
C GLU A 199 16.06 33.95 -14.20
N VAL A 200 15.22 34.65 -14.96
CA VAL A 200 15.70 35.66 -15.92
C VAL A 200 16.32 36.88 -15.21
N ALA A 201 15.71 37.33 -14.11
CA ALA A 201 16.20 38.48 -13.34
C ALA A 201 17.55 38.22 -12.65
N GLU A 202 17.84 36.99 -12.26
CA GLU A 202 19.08 36.61 -11.55
C GLU A 202 20.18 36.06 -12.46
N SER A 203 20.04 36.13 -13.78
CA SER A 203 21.02 35.61 -14.71
C SER A 203 22.40 36.31 -14.61
N PHE A 204 23.43 35.54 -14.27
CA PHE A 204 24.79 36.03 -14.02
C PHE A 204 25.53 36.30 -15.34
N ILE A 205 26.06 37.52 -15.49
CA ILE A 205 26.92 37.91 -16.63
C ILE A 205 28.37 37.99 -16.14
N PRO A 206 29.28 37.10 -16.58
CA PRO A 206 30.66 37.09 -16.12
C PRO A 206 31.44 38.33 -16.64
N PRO A 207 32.24 39.00 -15.80
CA PRO A 207 33.07 40.12 -16.24
C PRO A 207 34.26 39.66 -17.09
N ASN A 208 34.62 40.46 -18.08
CA ASN A 208 35.72 40.18 -19.00
C ASN A 208 37.10 40.35 -18.30
N PRO A 209 37.98 39.33 -18.24
CA PRO A 209 39.26 39.44 -17.52
C PRO A 209 40.25 40.38 -18.22
N LYS A 210 40.93 41.23 -17.44
CA LYS A 210 41.98 42.15 -17.93
C LYS A 210 43.34 41.41 -18.08
N PRO A 211 44.18 41.76 -19.06
CA PRO A 211 45.50 41.15 -19.25
C PRO A 211 46.50 41.53 -18.15
N ILE A 212 47.33 40.56 -17.72
CA ILE A 212 48.35 40.73 -16.67
C ILE A 212 49.54 41.54 -17.22
N LYS A 213 49.93 42.63 -16.55
CA LYS A 213 51.10 43.45 -16.90
C LYS A 213 52.31 43.04 -16.05
N LEU A 214 53.32 42.42 -16.65
CA LEU A 214 54.57 42.05 -15.98
C LEU A 214 55.63 43.17 -16.06
N ASP A 215 56.23 43.49 -14.93
CA ASP A 215 57.27 44.51 -14.76
C ASP A 215 58.66 43.95 -15.17
N SER A 216 59.59 44.82 -15.59
CA SER A 216 60.94 44.51 -16.09
C SER A 216 61.73 43.51 -15.23
N ALA A 217 61.73 43.62 -13.90
CA ALA A 217 62.41 42.64 -13.04
C ALA A 217 61.69 41.28 -12.97
N GLN A 218 60.36 41.21 -13.15
CA GLN A 218 59.66 39.92 -13.29
C GLN A 218 60.06 39.27 -14.61
N ARG A 219 60.14 40.04 -15.69
CA ARG A 219 60.63 39.54 -16.98
C ARG A 219 62.07 39.03 -16.87
N LEU A 220 62.94 39.76 -16.17
CA LEU A 220 64.31 39.32 -15.89
C LEU A 220 64.31 38.01 -15.11
N SER A 221 63.50 37.88 -14.06
CA SER A 221 63.43 36.66 -13.26
C SER A 221 62.91 35.45 -14.05
N ILE A 222 61.96 35.65 -14.97
CA ILE A 222 61.50 34.57 -15.86
C ILE A 222 62.63 34.16 -16.80
N SER A 223 63.34 35.12 -17.40
CA SER A 223 64.50 34.81 -18.25
C SER A 223 65.60 34.08 -17.47
N LEU A 224 65.87 34.47 -16.22
CA LEU A 224 66.87 33.83 -15.37
C LEU A 224 66.45 32.41 -14.96
N LEU A 225 65.16 32.20 -14.69
CA LEU A 225 64.58 30.87 -14.42
C LEU A 225 64.78 29.94 -15.62
N VAL A 226 64.47 30.43 -16.83
CA VAL A 226 64.66 29.67 -18.08
C VAL A 226 66.14 29.39 -18.33
N ALA A 227 67.01 30.38 -18.14
CA ALA A 227 68.46 30.23 -18.32
C ALA A 227 69.06 29.24 -17.31
N SER A 228 68.62 29.27 -16.06
CA SER A 228 69.01 28.31 -15.02
C SER A 228 68.57 26.88 -15.40
N GLY A 229 67.33 26.70 -15.85
CA GLY A 229 66.84 25.41 -16.34
C GLY A 229 67.65 24.88 -17.52
N ALA A 230 67.98 25.75 -18.48
CA ALA A 230 68.84 25.39 -19.61
C ALA A 230 70.26 25.01 -19.17
N TYR A 231 70.85 25.76 -18.24
CA TYR A 231 72.17 25.42 -17.67
C TYR A 231 72.14 24.05 -16.97
N PHE A 232 71.10 23.76 -16.19
CA PHE A 232 70.94 22.47 -15.53
C PHE A 232 70.78 21.32 -16.52
N ALA A 233 70.02 21.53 -17.61
CA ALA A 233 69.86 20.53 -18.65
C ALA A 233 71.18 20.25 -19.39
N ILE A 234 71.96 21.29 -19.71
CA ILE A 234 73.29 21.13 -20.32
C ILE A 234 74.23 20.40 -19.36
N TYR A 235 74.23 20.75 -18.08
CA TYR A 235 75.01 20.05 -17.05
C TYR A 235 74.66 18.56 -16.96
N LEU A 236 73.41 18.17 -17.18
CA LEU A 236 72.99 16.76 -17.15
C LEU A 236 73.35 15.97 -18.42
N ILE A 237 73.45 16.64 -19.57
CA ILE A 237 73.61 16.00 -20.88
C ILE A 237 75.08 16.04 -21.36
N SER A 238 75.92 16.91 -20.79
CA SER A 238 77.31 17.08 -21.19
C SER A 238 78.26 16.97 -20.00
N ASP A 239 79.51 16.53 -20.22
CA ASP A 239 80.59 16.52 -19.20
C ASP A 239 81.12 17.94 -18.88
N PHE A 240 80.28 18.97 -19.02
CA PHE A 240 80.65 20.37 -18.84
C PHE A 240 80.57 20.78 -17.36
N GLU A 241 81.65 20.50 -16.61
CA GLU A 241 81.75 20.82 -15.18
C GLU A 241 82.62 22.05 -14.93
N ILE A 242 82.03 23.26 -14.90
CA ILE A 242 82.75 24.46 -14.46
C ILE A 242 82.55 24.73 -12.96
N PHE A 243 81.30 24.68 -12.48
CA PHE A 243 80.97 25.02 -11.09
C PHE A 243 79.99 24.04 -10.42
N GLY A 244 79.71 22.89 -11.05
CA GLY A 244 78.72 21.92 -10.57
C GLY A 244 77.27 22.39 -10.73
N SER A 245 76.32 21.70 -10.09
CA SER A 245 74.87 21.94 -10.24
C SER A 245 74.31 23.12 -9.44
N TRP A 246 75.04 23.59 -8.41
CA TRP A 246 74.54 24.59 -7.47
C TRP A 246 74.19 25.97 -8.10
N PRO A 247 74.87 26.48 -9.15
CA PRO A 247 74.49 27.76 -9.77
C PRO A 247 73.09 27.71 -10.39
N ALA A 248 72.72 26.56 -10.94
CA ALA A 248 71.38 26.34 -11.48
C ALA A 248 70.33 26.43 -10.36
N VAL A 249 70.58 25.72 -9.26
CA VAL A 249 69.67 25.70 -8.11
C VAL A 249 69.48 27.10 -7.51
N LEU A 250 70.56 27.88 -7.35
CA LEU A 250 70.45 29.25 -6.85
C LEU A 250 69.73 30.18 -7.83
N GLY A 251 69.99 30.04 -9.14
CA GLY A 251 69.28 30.82 -10.16
C GLY A 251 67.77 30.54 -10.17
N PHE A 252 67.37 29.28 -10.00
CA PHE A 252 65.97 28.88 -9.91
C PHE A 252 65.30 29.45 -8.65
N LEU A 253 65.90 29.21 -7.48
CA LEU A 253 65.37 29.70 -6.20
C LEU A 253 65.29 31.22 -6.15
N GLY A 254 66.32 31.92 -6.64
CA GLY A 254 66.33 33.39 -6.70
C GLY A 254 65.24 33.93 -7.63
N SER A 255 65.00 33.28 -8.78
CA SER A 255 63.95 33.68 -9.72
C SER A 255 62.55 33.50 -9.13
N VAL A 256 62.28 32.34 -8.52
CA VAL A 256 60.99 32.05 -7.87
C VAL A 256 60.75 33.00 -6.70
N ALA A 257 61.76 33.23 -5.85
CA ALA A 257 61.66 34.18 -4.75
C ALA A 257 61.36 35.60 -5.23
N THR A 258 61.99 36.04 -6.33
CA THR A 258 61.76 37.37 -6.91
C THR A 258 60.33 37.50 -7.46
N ILE A 259 59.82 36.48 -8.13
CA ILE A 259 58.44 36.45 -8.63
C ILE A 259 57.47 36.52 -7.45
N ILE A 260 57.62 35.66 -6.44
CA ILE A 260 56.72 35.64 -5.27
C ILE A 260 56.77 36.99 -4.54
N TRP A 261 57.96 37.50 -4.24
CA TRP A 261 58.11 38.76 -3.53
C TRP A 261 57.51 39.93 -4.30
N ARG A 262 57.68 40.00 -5.62
CA ARG A 262 57.18 41.11 -6.43
C ARG A 262 55.70 41.01 -6.76
N THR A 263 55.15 39.79 -6.82
CA THR A 263 53.71 39.56 -6.98
C THR A 263 52.96 39.79 -5.66
N ALA A 264 53.55 39.41 -4.52
CA ALA A 264 53.02 39.73 -3.20
C ALA A 264 53.11 41.24 -2.86
N ARG A 265 53.95 41.98 -3.59
CA ARG A 265 54.21 43.41 -3.39
C ARG A 265 53.69 44.26 -4.53
N SER A 266 52.76 43.75 -5.35
CA SER A 266 51.98 44.62 -6.23
C SER A 266 51.22 45.61 -5.36
N GLU A 267 51.74 46.84 -5.30
CA GLU A 267 51.24 47.99 -4.53
C GLU A 267 49.70 48.01 -4.55
N ASP A 268 48.98 48.15 -3.43
CA ASP A 268 48.98 49.35 -2.57
C ASP A 268 49.02 50.67 -3.36
N LYS A 269 48.43 50.66 -4.56
CA LYS A 269 47.84 51.86 -5.14
C LYS A 269 46.35 51.79 -4.90
N PHE A 270 45.92 52.59 -3.93
CA PHE A 270 44.60 53.18 -3.85
C PHE A 270 44.10 53.52 -5.26
N ASP A 271 43.31 52.62 -5.84
CA ASP A 271 42.35 52.96 -6.86
C ASP A 271 41.00 52.76 -6.18
N ASP A 272 40.54 53.90 -5.69
CA ASP A 272 39.27 54.10 -5.01
C ASP A 272 38.16 53.47 -5.86
N GLY A 273 37.27 52.73 -5.22
CA GLY A 273 36.17 52.02 -5.86
C GLY A 273 35.08 52.97 -6.37
N THR A 274 35.44 53.92 -7.24
CA THR A 274 34.53 54.84 -7.91
C THR A 274 34.96 55.08 -9.36
N SER A 275 34.45 54.23 -10.25
CA SER A 275 34.00 54.69 -11.56
C SER A 275 32.73 53.95 -11.93
N LEU A 276 31.75 54.77 -12.32
CA LEU A 276 30.32 54.53 -12.53
C LEU A 276 29.98 53.29 -13.36
#